data_AF-I7KUP9-F1
#
_entry.id   AF-I7KUP9-F1
#
_cell.length_a   1.000
_cell.length_b   1.000
_cell.length_c   1.000
_cell.angle_alpha   90.00
_cell.angle_beta   90.00
_cell.angle_gamma   90.00
#
_symmetry.space_group_name_H-M   'P 1'
#
loop_
_entity.id
_entity.type
_entity.pdbx_description
1 polymer ?
#
loop_
_entity_poly.entity_id
_entity_poly.type
_entity_poly.pdbx_seq_one_letter_code
_entity_poly.pdbx_strand_id
1 'polypeptide(L)'
;MIFSVDGLSGLKEGIEATFPRAEIQRCIIHQLRNCFKYVSYKHLKEFSKDFKAVYQAASEEIARDKFEEVKKKWQSSYPFAIKSWENNWEVLIPFYKFPEEIRKIMYTTNIIEGFHRQLRKVTKSKAIFPNDESLEKMLFLVAKNVMKKWTQRYKNWDMVLNQLMIMYPERVEKFIR
;
A
#
# COMPACT_ATOMS: atom_id res chain seq x y z
N MET A 1 -3.87 7.07 -13.96
CA MET A 1 -2.71 6.82 -13.08
C MET A 1 -3.18 6.96 -11.66
N ILE A 2 -2.93 5.91 -10.89
CA ILE A 2 -3.24 5.83 -9.47
C ILE A 2 -1.89 5.68 -8.76
N PHE A 3 -1.59 6.55 -7.81
CA PHE A 3 -0.38 6.51 -7.00
C PHE A 3 -0.75 6.03 -5.59
N SER A 4 -0.17 4.91 -5.16
CA SER A 4 -0.23 4.46 -3.77
C SER A 4 1.07 4.83 -3.09
N VAL A 5 1.05 5.90 -2.30
CA VAL A 5 2.26 6.52 -1.73
C VAL A 5 2.21 6.51 -0.22
N ASP A 6 3.38 6.62 0.39
CA ASP A 6 3.53 6.59 1.83
C ASP A 6 3.39 8.00 2.46
N GLY A 7 3.99 8.09 3.66
CA GLY A 7 4.20 9.25 4.53
C GLY A 7 4.44 10.60 3.91
N LEU A 8 5.22 10.62 2.83
CA LEU A 8 6.32 11.57 2.74
C LEU A 8 5.87 12.99 2.40
N SER A 9 6.41 13.95 3.14
CA SER A 9 6.22 15.38 2.92
C SER A 9 6.65 15.78 1.51
N GLY A 10 5.85 16.58 0.81
CA GLY A 10 6.17 17.07 -0.54
C GLY A 10 5.85 16.09 -1.67
N LEU A 11 5.61 14.80 -1.37
CA LEU A 11 5.37 13.80 -2.41
C LEU A 11 3.98 13.98 -3.05
N LYS A 12 2.97 14.30 -2.25
CA LYS A 12 1.62 14.57 -2.75
C LYS A 12 1.63 15.77 -3.68
N GLU A 13 2.25 16.86 -3.23
CA GLU A 13 2.34 18.14 -3.93
C GLU A 13 3.10 17.97 -5.26
N GLY A 14 4.20 17.20 -5.26
CA GLY A 14 4.96 16.89 -6.47
C GLY A 14 4.17 16.07 -7.49
N ILE A 15 3.37 15.09 -7.03
CA ILE A 15 2.50 14.30 -7.91
C ILE A 15 1.38 15.16 -8.49
N GLU A 16 0.74 16.01 -7.69
CA GLU A 16 -0.34 16.90 -8.14
C GLU A 16 0.18 17.92 -9.17
N ALA A 17 1.38 18.46 -8.97
CA ALA A 17 2.03 19.37 -9.91
C ALA A 17 2.38 18.71 -11.25
N THR A 18 2.84 17.45 -11.24
CA THR A 18 3.30 16.74 -12.43
C THR A 18 2.17 15.99 -13.16
N PHE A 19 1.24 15.42 -12.40
CA PHE A 19 0.16 14.57 -12.87
C PHE A 19 -1.17 15.01 -12.26
N PRO A 20 -1.74 16.16 -12.67
CA PRO A 20 -2.92 16.76 -12.02
C PRO A 20 -4.20 15.91 -12.11
N ARG A 21 -4.25 14.96 -13.06
CA ARG A 21 -5.36 13.99 -13.21
C ARG A 21 -5.08 12.65 -12.53
N ALA A 22 -4.04 12.57 -11.69
CA ALA A 22 -3.71 11.36 -10.98
C ALA A 22 -4.49 11.27 -9.68
N GLU A 23 -4.85 10.04 -9.32
CA GLU A 23 -5.46 9.80 -8.03
C GLU A 23 -4.40 9.35 -7.05
N ILE A 24 -4.30 10.05 -5.93
CA ILE A 24 -3.33 9.77 -4.88
C ILE A 24 -4.06 9.05 -3.76
N GLN A 25 -3.50 7.92 -3.36
CA GLN A 25 -3.97 7.09 -2.27
C GLN A 25 -2.85 6.93 -1.26
N ARG A 26 -3.15 7.09 0.03
CA ARG A 26 -2.23 6.71 1.09
C ARG A 26 -2.11 5.19 1.17
N CYS A 27 -0.89 4.68 1.14
CA CYS A 27 -0.63 3.25 1.15
C CYS A 27 -1.06 2.63 2.49
N ILE A 28 -2.12 1.83 2.45
CA ILE A 28 -2.66 1.10 3.62
C ILE A 28 -1.60 0.22 4.25
N ILE A 29 -0.72 -0.39 3.46
CA ILE A 29 0.35 -1.24 3.99
C ILE A 29 1.32 -0.46 4.87
N HIS A 30 1.73 0.72 4.44
CA HIS A 30 2.61 1.57 5.25
C HIS A 30 1.89 2.05 6.52
N GLN A 31 0.59 2.38 6.41
CA GLN A 31 -0.22 2.72 7.57
C GLN A 31 -0.33 1.57 8.58
N LEU A 32 -0.64 0.35 8.12
CA LEU A 32 -0.73 -0.84 8.98
C LEU A 32 0.61 -1.11 9.68
N ARG A 33 1.73 -1.04 8.96
CA ARG A 33 3.05 -1.20 9.59
C ARG A 33 3.32 -0.16 10.66
N ASN A 34 2.94 1.10 10.42
CA ASN A 34 3.09 2.15 11.41
C ASN A 34 2.21 1.90 12.65
N CYS A 35 0.94 1.55 12.46
CA CYS A 35 0.01 1.22 13.53
C CYS A 35 0.49 -0.01 14.34
N PHE A 36 1.04 -1.02 13.68
CA PHE A 36 1.35 -2.31 14.31
C PHE A 36 2.72 -2.33 14.99
N LYS A 37 3.53 -1.27 14.81
CA LYS A 37 4.91 -1.18 15.32
C LYS A 37 5.05 -1.45 16.81
N TYR A 38 4.05 -1.04 17.60
CA TYR A 38 4.06 -1.17 19.07
C TYR A 38 3.03 -2.19 19.59
N VAL A 39 2.50 -3.04 18.71
CA VAL A 39 1.58 -4.11 19.09
C VAL A 39 2.39 -5.32 19.55
N SER A 40 2.02 -5.90 20.70
CA SER A 40 2.67 -7.10 21.22
C SER A 40 2.50 -8.27 20.26
N TYR A 41 3.54 -9.10 20.12
CA TYR A 41 3.49 -10.31 19.29
C TYR A 41 2.31 -11.22 19.64
N LYS A 42 1.93 -11.31 20.93
CA LYS A 42 0.79 -12.11 21.41
C LYS A 42 -0.54 -11.65 20.79
N HIS A 43 -0.72 -10.35 20.60
CA HIS A 43 -1.97 -9.78 20.08
C HIS A 43 -1.91 -9.50 18.57
N LEU A 44 -0.71 -9.49 17.96
CA LEU A 44 -0.51 -9.08 16.57
C LEU A 44 -1.39 -9.83 15.58
N LYS A 45 -1.57 -11.15 15.74
CA LYS A 45 -2.41 -11.95 14.84
C LYS A 45 -3.88 -11.53 14.89
N GLU A 46 -4.40 -11.35 16.10
CA GLU A 46 -5.80 -10.94 16.32
C GLU A 46 -6.02 -9.49 15.89
N PHE A 47 -5.13 -8.59 16.30
CA PHE A 47 -5.12 -7.18 15.91
C PHE A 47 -5.10 -7.02 14.38
N SER A 48 -4.26 -7.79 13.68
CA SER A 48 -4.19 -7.78 12.22
C SER A 48 -5.49 -8.25 11.57
N LYS A 49 -6.16 -9.25 12.15
CA LYS A 49 -7.44 -9.77 11.67
C LYS A 49 -8.54 -8.71 11.81
N ASP A 50 -8.58 -8.01 12.95
CA ASP A 50 -9.58 -6.97 13.20
C ASP A 50 -9.40 -5.78 12.25
N PHE A 51 -8.16 -5.30 12.05
CA PHE A 51 -7.87 -4.26 11.06
C PHE A 51 -8.12 -4.71 9.61
N LYS A 52 -7.97 -6.00 9.33
CA LYS A 52 -8.34 -6.57 8.02
C LYS A 52 -9.83 -6.44 7.74
N ALA A 53 -10.69 -6.57 8.74
CA ALA A 53 -12.11 -6.32 8.57
C ALA A 53 -12.42 -4.87 8.19
N VAL A 54 -11.60 -3.91 8.66
CA VAL A 54 -11.72 -2.49 8.28
C VAL A 54 -11.41 -2.33 6.80
N TYR A 55 -10.16 -2.54 6.36
CA TYR A 55 -9.77 -2.26 4.96
C TYR A 55 -10.31 -3.25 3.91
N GLN A 56 -11.01 -4.32 4.32
CA GLN A 56 -11.73 -5.20 3.40
C GLN A 56 -13.25 -4.96 3.40
N ALA A 57 -13.74 -3.97 4.14
CA ALA A 57 -15.14 -3.60 4.13
C ALA A 57 -15.63 -3.24 2.71
N ALA A 58 -16.91 -3.46 2.45
CA ALA A 58 -17.51 -3.21 1.14
C ALA A 58 -17.66 -1.70 0.84
N SER A 59 -17.85 -0.87 1.88
CA SER A 59 -18.00 0.57 1.76
C SER A 59 -17.29 1.30 2.90
N GLU A 60 -17.19 2.62 2.80
CA GLU A 60 -16.62 3.46 3.85
C GLU A 60 -17.46 3.39 5.14
N GLU A 61 -18.78 3.39 5.05
CA GLU A 61 -19.69 3.34 6.20
C GLU A 61 -19.46 2.07 7.01
N ILE A 62 -19.43 0.91 6.32
CA ILE A 62 -19.14 -0.38 6.96
C ILE A 62 -17.72 -0.37 7.56
N ALA A 63 -16.76 0.27 6.89
CA ALA A 63 -15.41 0.40 7.42
C ALA A 63 -15.36 1.23 8.71
N ARG A 64 -16.14 2.32 8.79
CA ARG A 64 -16.25 3.16 10.00
C ARG A 64 -16.81 2.34 11.16
N ASP A 65 -17.89 1.58 10.92
CA ASP A 65 -18.49 0.71 11.95
C ASP A 65 -17.49 -0.34 12.43
N LYS A 66 -16.76 -0.99 11.51
CA LYS A 66 -15.70 -1.94 11.85
C LYS A 66 -14.53 -1.30 12.58
N PHE A 67 -14.17 -0.07 12.23
CA PHE A 67 -13.13 0.65 12.94
C PHE A 67 -13.56 1.01 14.36
N GLU A 68 -14.83 1.34 14.59
CA GLU A 68 -15.37 1.59 15.92
C GLU A 68 -15.36 0.32 16.79
N GLU A 69 -15.66 -0.86 16.22
CA GLU A 69 -15.49 -2.16 16.90
C GLU A 69 -14.01 -2.39 17.30
N VAL A 70 -13.08 -2.14 16.39
CA VAL A 70 -11.63 -2.25 16.62
C VAL A 70 -11.17 -1.28 17.71
N LYS A 71 -11.65 -0.04 17.67
CA LYS A 71 -11.37 1.02 18.64
C LYS A 71 -11.83 0.60 20.03
N LYS A 72 -13.09 0.18 20.19
CA LYS A 72 -13.63 -0.30 21.48
C LYS A 72 -12.79 -1.42 22.08
N LYS A 73 -12.32 -2.36 21.25
CA LYS A 73 -11.54 -3.51 21.70
C LYS A 73 -10.10 -3.15 22.08
N TRP A 74 -9.44 -2.32 21.28
CA TRP A 74 -7.98 -2.15 21.38
C TRP A 74 -7.52 -0.78 21.89
N GLN A 75 -8.38 0.22 22.00
CA GLN A 75 -7.98 1.58 22.39
C GLN A 75 -7.32 1.64 23.77
N SER A 76 -7.76 0.81 24.73
CA SER A 76 -7.16 0.75 26.06
C SER A 76 -5.73 0.17 26.05
N SER A 77 -5.47 -0.82 25.19
CA SER A 77 -4.19 -1.53 25.13
C SER A 77 -3.20 -0.88 24.14
N TYR A 78 -3.71 -0.34 23.04
CA TYR A 78 -2.94 0.17 21.90
C TYR A 78 -3.45 1.55 21.42
N PRO A 79 -3.52 2.56 22.30
CA PRO A 79 -4.08 3.88 21.96
C PRO A 79 -3.34 4.56 20.80
N PHE A 80 -2.02 4.36 20.69
CA PHE A 80 -1.23 4.90 19.58
C PHE A 80 -1.69 4.37 18.22
N ALA A 81 -1.94 3.07 18.10
CA ALA A 81 -2.31 2.44 16.84
C ALA A 81 -3.69 2.95 16.36
N ILE A 82 -4.64 3.06 17.29
CA ILE A 82 -5.98 3.60 17.03
C ILE A 82 -5.90 5.06 16.63
N LYS A 83 -5.23 5.92 17.41
CA LYS A 83 -5.09 7.35 17.12
C LYS A 83 -4.40 7.61 15.78
N SER A 84 -3.37 6.82 15.45
CA SER A 84 -2.67 6.90 14.17
C SER A 84 -3.59 6.60 12.98
N TRP A 85 -4.48 5.61 13.12
CA TRP A 85 -5.45 5.28 12.07
C TRP A 85 -6.55 6.34 11.97
N GLU A 86 -7.10 6.78 13.09
CA GLU A 86 -8.14 7.82 13.17
C GLU A 86 -7.66 9.15 12.57
N ASN A 87 -6.46 9.61 12.92
CA ASN A 87 -5.88 10.84 12.39
C ASN A 87 -5.64 10.79 10.87
N ASN A 88 -5.38 9.59 10.33
CA ASN A 88 -5.10 9.40 8.91
C ASN A 88 -6.34 8.91 8.14
N TRP A 89 -7.52 8.89 8.76
CA TRP A 89 -8.74 8.33 8.16
C TRP A 89 -9.03 8.97 6.79
N GLU A 90 -9.07 10.30 6.73
CA GLU A 90 -9.40 11.07 5.52
C GLU A 90 -8.47 10.80 4.33
N VAL A 91 -7.20 10.46 4.58
CA VAL A 91 -6.25 10.14 3.50
C VAL A 91 -6.23 8.64 3.15
N LEU A 92 -6.82 7.79 3.99
CA LEU A 92 -6.92 6.35 3.78
C LEU A 92 -8.22 5.98 3.06
N ILE A 93 -9.35 6.59 3.42
CA ILE A 93 -10.68 6.29 2.85
C ILE A 93 -10.81 6.38 1.33
N PRO A 94 -10.05 7.23 0.59
CA PRO A 94 -10.25 7.32 -0.85
C PRO A 94 -10.04 5.98 -1.54
N PHE A 95 -9.40 4.99 -0.92
CA PHE A 95 -9.25 3.68 -1.53
C PHE A 95 -10.59 2.94 -1.71
N TYR A 96 -11.65 3.28 -0.95
CA TYR A 96 -12.98 2.66 -1.10
C TYR A 96 -13.69 3.04 -2.39
N LYS A 97 -13.26 4.10 -3.08
CA LYS A 97 -13.78 4.44 -4.42
C LYS A 97 -13.41 3.40 -5.48
N PHE A 98 -12.42 2.56 -5.19
CA PHE A 98 -11.98 1.53 -6.11
C PHE A 98 -12.76 0.22 -5.88
N PRO A 99 -13.14 -0.49 -6.94
CA PRO A 99 -13.67 -1.85 -6.86
C PRO A 99 -12.73 -2.83 -6.15
N GLU A 100 -13.26 -3.92 -5.60
CA GLU A 100 -12.50 -4.90 -4.82
C GLU A 100 -11.29 -5.46 -5.58
N GLU A 101 -11.42 -5.67 -6.89
CA GLU A 101 -10.38 -6.16 -7.78
C GLU A 101 -9.13 -5.25 -7.75
N ILE A 102 -9.36 -3.94 -7.77
CA ILE A 102 -8.30 -2.93 -7.70
C ILE A 102 -7.80 -2.78 -6.26
N ARG A 103 -8.70 -2.77 -5.27
CA ARG A 103 -8.33 -2.65 -3.85
C ARG A 103 -7.42 -3.79 -3.39
N LYS A 104 -7.65 -5.02 -3.86
CA LYS A 104 -6.75 -6.18 -3.59
C LYS A 104 -5.30 -5.91 -4.00
N ILE A 105 -5.07 -5.21 -5.10
CA ILE A 105 -3.74 -4.82 -5.54
C ILE A 105 -3.15 -3.75 -4.61
N MET A 106 -3.97 -2.82 -4.13
CA MET A 106 -3.52 -1.72 -3.27
C MET A 106 -3.10 -2.18 -1.87
N TYR A 107 -3.83 -3.13 -1.28
CA TYR A 107 -3.54 -3.64 0.08
C TYR A 107 -2.79 -4.98 0.09
N THR A 108 -2.31 -5.51 -1.04
CA THR A 108 -1.43 -6.67 -0.99
C THR A 108 -0.02 -6.25 -0.58
N THR A 109 0.54 -6.89 0.44
CA THR A 109 1.93 -6.63 0.85
C THR A 109 2.94 -7.33 -0.05
N ASN A 110 2.53 -8.41 -0.74
CA ASN A 110 3.44 -9.34 -1.43
C ASN A 110 4.32 -8.67 -2.49
N ILE A 111 3.78 -7.73 -3.26
CA ILE A 111 4.50 -7.06 -4.35
C ILE A 111 5.65 -6.22 -3.77
N ILE A 112 5.32 -5.32 -2.83
CA ILE A 112 6.29 -4.39 -2.24
C ILE A 112 7.26 -5.12 -1.29
N GLU A 113 6.76 -6.02 -0.44
CA GLU A 113 7.60 -6.79 0.49
C GLU A 113 8.51 -7.77 -0.23
N GLY A 114 8.01 -8.41 -1.29
CA GLY A 114 8.79 -9.30 -2.13
C GLY A 114 10.01 -8.58 -2.70
N PHE A 115 9.81 -7.38 -3.27
CA PHE A 115 10.88 -6.55 -3.79
C PHE A 115 11.83 -6.06 -2.69
N HIS A 116 11.32 -5.45 -1.62
CA HIS A 116 12.14 -4.95 -0.51
C HIS A 116 12.96 -6.06 0.16
N ARG A 117 12.43 -7.29 0.25
CA ARG A 117 13.17 -8.44 0.76
C ARG A 117 14.39 -8.78 -0.11
N GLN A 118 14.28 -8.67 -1.44
CA GLN A 118 15.41 -8.91 -2.34
C GLN A 118 16.49 -7.83 -2.16
N LEU A 119 16.09 -6.56 -2.04
CA LEU A 119 17.03 -5.47 -1.73
C LEU A 119 17.76 -5.72 -0.40
N ARG A 120 17.01 -5.95 0.69
CA ARG A 120 17.57 -6.22 2.02
C ARG A 120 18.47 -7.45 2.06
N LYS A 121 18.16 -8.50 1.27
CA LYS A 121 18.98 -9.71 1.21
C LYS A 121 20.40 -9.42 0.71
N VAL A 122 20.55 -8.46 -0.20
CA VAL A 122 21.84 -8.11 -0.80
C VAL A 122 22.54 -7.01 0.01
N THR A 123 21.79 -6.05 0.55
CA THR A 123 22.39 -4.97 1.35
C THR A 123 22.81 -5.44 2.75
N LYS A 124 22.16 -6.45 3.35
CA LYS A 124 22.50 -6.91 4.72
C LYS A 124 23.93 -7.44 4.89
N SER A 125 24.60 -7.85 3.80
CA SER A 125 25.98 -8.33 3.85
C SER A 125 27.01 -7.21 3.72
N LYS A 126 26.56 -5.96 3.51
CA LYS A 126 27.39 -4.78 3.39
C LYS A 126 27.12 -3.87 4.57
N ALA A 127 28.12 -3.71 5.44
CA ALA A 127 28.00 -2.83 6.61
C ALA A 127 28.00 -1.35 6.22
N ILE A 128 28.80 -0.97 5.21
CA ILE A 128 28.97 0.40 4.73
C ILE A 128 29.09 0.39 3.20
N PHE A 129 28.57 1.43 2.56
CA PHE A 129 28.80 1.74 1.15
C PHE A 129 29.76 2.93 1.04
N PRO A 130 30.75 2.89 0.13
CA PRO A 130 31.74 3.97 -0.01
C PRO A 130 31.14 5.29 -0.51
N ASN A 131 30.06 5.24 -1.31
CA ASN A 131 29.33 6.40 -1.82
C ASN A 131 27.93 5.99 -2.33
N ASP A 132 27.10 6.97 -2.63
CA ASP A 132 25.71 6.74 -3.09
C ASP A 132 25.65 5.98 -4.42
N GLU A 133 26.57 6.26 -5.35
CA GLU A 133 26.65 5.57 -6.65
C GLU A 133 26.88 4.06 -6.49
N SER A 134 27.70 3.66 -5.52
CA SER A 134 27.98 2.25 -5.24
C SER A 134 26.73 1.52 -4.70
N LEU A 135 25.92 2.20 -3.88
CA LEU A 135 24.64 1.70 -3.41
C LEU A 135 23.65 1.63 -4.57
N GLU A 136 23.52 2.69 -5.35
CA GLU A 136 22.61 2.78 -6.50
C GLU A 136 22.90 1.67 -7.51
N LYS A 137 24.16 1.47 -7.88
CA LYS A 137 24.58 0.38 -8.78
C LYS A 137 24.18 -0.98 -8.25
N MET A 138 24.34 -1.21 -6.94
CA MET A 138 23.92 -2.47 -6.31
C MET A 138 22.40 -2.64 -6.37
N LEU A 139 21.63 -1.63 -5.97
CA LEU A 139 20.17 -1.66 -6.00
C LEU A 139 19.64 -1.86 -7.43
N PHE A 140 20.25 -1.20 -8.43
CA PHE A 140 19.93 -1.35 -9.85
C PHE A 140 20.16 -2.79 -10.32
N LEU A 141 21.31 -3.40 -10.00
CA LEU A 141 21.60 -4.79 -10.37
C LEU A 141 20.61 -5.77 -9.73
N VAL A 142 20.23 -5.55 -8.47
CA VAL A 142 19.20 -6.35 -7.81
C VAL A 142 17.86 -6.17 -8.51
N ALA A 143 17.44 -4.94 -8.77
CA ALA A 143 16.19 -4.65 -9.46
C ALA A 143 16.14 -5.34 -10.83
N LYS A 144 17.21 -5.24 -11.63
CA LYS A 144 17.33 -5.92 -12.93
C LYS A 144 17.16 -7.43 -12.80
N ASN A 145 17.79 -8.05 -11.80
CA ASN A 145 17.67 -9.50 -11.55
C ASN A 145 16.29 -9.92 -11.06
N VAL A 146 15.61 -9.08 -10.28
CA VAL A 146 14.22 -9.33 -9.85
C VAL A 146 13.26 -9.22 -11.03
N MET A 147 13.38 -8.18 -11.85
CA MET A 147 12.50 -7.95 -13.00
C MET A 147 12.57 -9.10 -14.02
N LYS A 148 13.71 -9.77 -14.19
CA LYS A 148 13.83 -10.98 -15.03
C LYS A 148 12.89 -12.12 -14.61
N LYS A 149 12.46 -12.14 -13.35
CA LYS A 149 11.55 -13.16 -12.80
C LYS A 149 10.08 -12.75 -12.85
N TRP A 150 9.78 -11.49 -13.19
CA TRP A 150 8.42 -10.98 -13.30
C TRP A 150 7.82 -11.29 -14.66
N THR A 151 7.66 -12.59 -14.94
CA THR A 151 7.11 -13.08 -16.22
C THR A 151 5.61 -13.36 -16.15
N GLN A 152 5.05 -13.47 -14.94
CA GLN A 152 3.64 -13.77 -14.74
C GLN A 152 2.80 -12.48 -14.65
N ARG A 153 1.67 -12.48 -15.35
CA ARG A 153 0.64 -11.43 -15.22
C ARG A 153 -0.02 -11.52 -13.85
N TYR A 154 -0.49 -10.38 -13.34
CA TYR A 154 -1.32 -10.38 -12.13
C TYR A 154 -2.58 -11.23 -12.33
N LYS A 155 -2.96 -11.99 -11.31
CA LYS A 155 -4.13 -12.87 -11.37
C LYS A 155 -5.42 -12.05 -11.54
N ASN A 156 -6.34 -12.52 -12.39
CA ASN A 156 -7.61 -11.85 -12.69
C ASN A 156 -7.44 -10.42 -13.24
N TRP A 157 -6.33 -10.16 -13.95
CA TRP A 157 -6.06 -8.84 -14.51
C TRP A 157 -7.12 -8.40 -15.53
N ASP A 158 -7.73 -9.34 -16.24
CA ASP A 158 -8.89 -9.11 -17.10
C ASP A 158 -10.03 -8.40 -16.36
N MET A 159 -10.40 -8.86 -15.16
CA MET A 159 -11.42 -8.19 -14.34
C MET A 159 -10.96 -6.80 -13.88
N VAL A 160 -9.69 -6.69 -13.44
CA VAL A 160 -9.09 -5.40 -13.04
C VAL A 160 -9.13 -4.40 -14.19
N LEU A 161 -8.77 -4.83 -15.40
CA LEU A 161 -8.75 -3.99 -16.60
C LEU A 161 -10.15 -3.50 -16.95
N ASN A 162 -11.16 -4.38 -16.90
CA ASN A 162 -12.55 -3.98 -17.12
C ASN A 162 -13.01 -2.91 -16.13
N GLN A 163 -12.70 -3.06 -14.85
CA GLN A 163 -13.01 -2.03 -13.84
C GLN A 163 -12.29 -0.71 -14.12
N LEU A 164 -11.02 -0.76 -14.52
CA LEU A 164 -10.26 0.43 -14.90
C LEU A 164 -10.82 1.13 -16.15
N MET A 165 -11.35 0.38 -17.13
CA MET A 165 -12.03 0.94 -18.31
C MET A 165 -13.31 1.68 -17.92
N ILE A 166 -14.10 1.11 -17.02
CA ILE A 166 -15.33 1.76 -16.51
C ILE A 166 -14.99 3.04 -15.74
N MET A 167 -13.97 3.00 -14.88
CA MET A 167 -13.57 4.16 -14.08
C MET A 167 -12.87 5.25 -14.90
N TYR A 168 -12.13 4.88 -15.94
CA TYR A 168 -11.25 5.77 -16.69
C TYR A 168 -11.31 5.55 -18.22
N PRO A 169 -12.48 5.64 -18.86
CA PRO A 169 -12.67 5.21 -20.26
C PRO A 169 -11.69 5.91 -21.22
N GLU A 170 -11.70 7.24 -21.25
CA GLU A 170 -10.85 8.05 -22.14
C GLU A 170 -9.33 7.88 -21.92
N ARG A 171 -8.93 7.33 -20.77
CA ARG A 171 -7.52 7.14 -20.40
C ARG A 171 -7.03 5.76 -20.77
N VAL A 172 -7.87 4.74 -20.62
CA VAL A 172 -7.48 3.34 -20.78
C VAL A 172 -7.71 2.84 -22.21
N GLU A 173 -8.78 3.28 -22.89
CA GLU A 173 -9.09 2.88 -24.27
C GLU A 173 -7.92 3.09 -25.24
N LYS A 174 -7.15 4.17 -25.05
CA LYS A 174 -5.97 4.48 -25.88
C LYS A 174 -4.88 3.41 -25.85
N PHE A 175 -4.88 2.54 -24.84
CA PHE A 175 -3.86 1.52 -24.61
C PHE A 175 -4.39 0.10 -24.81
N ILE A 176 -5.68 -0.04 -25.13
CA ILE A 176 -6.30 -1.31 -25.49
C ILE A 176 -6.33 -1.35 -27.02
N ARG A 177 -5.33 -2.00 -27.60
CA ARG A 177 -5.31 -2.39 -29.02
C ARG A 177 -5.40 -3.89 -29.12
#